data_AF-A0A432VNS1-F1
#
_entry.id   AF-A0A432VNS1-F1
#
_cell.length_a   1.000
_cell.length_b   1.000
_cell.length_c   1.000
_cell.angle_alpha   90.00
_cell.angle_beta   90.00
_cell.angle_gamma   90.00
#
_symmetry.space_group_name_H-M   'P 1'
#
loop_
_entity.id
_entity.type
_entity.pdbx_description
1 polymer ?
#
loop_
_entity_poly.entity_id
_entity_poly.type
_entity_poly.pdbx_seq_one_letter_code
_entity_poly.pdbx_strand_id
1 'polypeptide(L)'
;MSAKEDTPRTVAKAMLAMIDAESFRFVGESDRFTITIAGTTITFDNGGTHAFEKLASAIEARISYERATAMVAAAGETGVPLWLVSGPDMLGKWLAWSRTTPALVKVLSLTDRSDAAPVVGDLARRARRGLGQMAAKIRVRAGQAVAERIEFSHRVPATAVLGDRAIIRIAHQDVPDTLLIALKDPTRNERRHLAELVDHPFAAGYAFTVADVRREQDGIAIEVETAWGPLAPIPDKAWTAVSRDADPAFPWRPTAREVADLYGLAARGQHLLGKCN
;
A
#
# COMPACT_ATOMS: atom_id res chain seq x y z
N MET A 1 24.37 -18.50 -37.18
CA MET A 1 23.07 -18.26 -36.51
C MET A 1 22.99 -16.79 -36.19
N SER A 2 22.21 -16.02 -36.94
CA SER A 2 22.06 -14.57 -36.76
C SER A 2 21.48 -14.30 -35.37
N ALA A 3 22.20 -13.55 -34.54
CA ALA A 3 21.68 -12.99 -33.31
C ALA A 3 20.49 -12.11 -33.70
N LYS A 4 19.27 -12.51 -33.33
CA LYS A 4 18.07 -11.67 -33.55
C LYS A 4 18.35 -10.33 -32.87
N GLU A 5 18.45 -9.29 -33.67
CA GLU A 5 18.70 -7.94 -33.21
C GLU A 5 17.58 -7.51 -32.27
N ASP A 6 17.95 -7.05 -31.07
CA ASP A 6 16.99 -6.62 -30.08
C ASP A 6 16.36 -5.29 -30.51
N THR A 7 15.06 -5.32 -30.75
CA THR A 7 14.27 -4.14 -31.12
C THR A 7 13.40 -3.72 -29.93
N PRO A 8 12.96 -2.44 -29.84
CA PRO A 8 11.97 -2.04 -28.83
C PRO A 8 10.73 -2.95 -28.83
N ARG A 9 10.30 -3.40 -30.01
CA ARG A 9 9.18 -4.32 -30.16
C ARG A 9 9.44 -5.70 -29.53
N THR A 10 10.62 -6.29 -29.72
CA THR A 10 10.94 -7.60 -29.12
C THR A 10 11.05 -7.50 -27.61
N VAL A 11 11.59 -6.40 -27.07
CA VAL A 11 11.63 -6.15 -25.62
C VAL A 11 10.23 -5.96 -25.05
N ALA A 12 9.37 -5.17 -25.69
CA ALA A 12 7.99 -4.97 -25.23
C ALA A 12 7.21 -6.30 -25.22
N LYS A 13 7.40 -7.16 -26.23
CA LYS A 13 6.82 -8.51 -26.23
C LYS A 13 7.36 -9.40 -25.13
N ALA A 14 8.65 -9.30 -24.79
CA ALA A 14 9.23 -10.04 -23.68
C ALA A 14 8.64 -9.61 -22.33
N MET A 15 8.38 -8.31 -22.14
CA MET A 15 7.70 -7.81 -20.94
C MET A 15 6.25 -8.31 -20.87
N LEU A 16 5.52 -8.26 -21.99
CA LEU A 16 4.13 -8.75 -22.05
C LEU A 16 3.97 -10.24 -21.78
N ALA A 17 5.03 -11.04 -21.98
CA ALA A 17 5.01 -12.47 -21.67
C ALA A 17 4.87 -12.77 -20.15
N MET A 18 4.96 -11.76 -19.29
CA MET A 18 4.76 -11.88 -17.84
C MET A 18 3.29 -11.86 -17.41
N ILE A 19 2.37 -11.53 -18.32
CA ILE A 19 0.92 -11.50 -18.08
C ILE A 19 0.19 -12.35 -19.12
N ASP A 20 -1.07 -12.68 -18.86
CA ASP A 20 -1.89 -13.43 -19.81
C ASP A 20 -2.01 -12.68 -21.15
N ALA A 21 -1.99 -13.44 -22.25
CA ALA A 21 -2.18 -12.92 -23.61
C ALA A 21 -3.55 -12.26 -23.79
N GLU A 22 -4.56 -12.67 -23.03
CA GLU A 22 -5.88 -12.04 -23.03
C GLU A 22 -5.91 -10.69 -22.32
N SER A 23 -4.89 -10.37 -21.51
CA SER A 23 -4.84 -9.17 -20.67
C SER A 23 -4.32 -7.92 -21.39
N PHE A 24 -3.90 -8.05 -22.66
CA PHE A 24 -3.40 -6.91 -23.43
C PHE A 24 -3.82 -6.95 -24.90
N ARG A 25 -3.81 -5.76 -25.52
CA ARG A 25 -3.94 -5.60 -26.96
C ARG A 25 -2.69 -4.94 -27.51
N PHE A 26 -2.09 -5.57 -28.51
CA PHE A 26 -0.93 -5.05 -29.24
C PHE A 26 -1.36 -4.63 -30.65
N VAL A 27 -1.09 -3.39 -31.06
CA VAL A 27 -1.43 -2.88 -32.41
C VAL A 27 -0.23 -2.16 -33.02
N GLY A 28 -0.05 -2.29 -34.34
CA GLY A 28 1.00 -1.61 -35.10
C GLY A 28 2.15 -2.53 -35.51
N GLU A 29 2.98 -2.03 -36.42
CA GLU A 29 4.10 -2.74 -37.05
C GLU A 29 5.41 -1.96 -36.86
N SER A 30 6.52 -2.70 -36.81
CA SER A 30 7.87 -2.15 -36.71
C SER A 30 8.06 -1.20 -35.50
N ASP A 31 8.57 0.01 -35.74
CA ASP A 31 9.07 1.01 -34.79
C ASP A 31 7.98 1.95 -34.24
N ARG A 32 6.73 1.82 -34.69
CA ARG A 32 5.57 2.51 -34.10
C ARG A 32 4.47 1.53 -33.74
N PHE A 33 4.22 1.37 -32.45
CA PHE A 33 3.20 0.45 -31.96
C PHE A 33 2.56 0.95 -30.68
N THR A 34 1.39 0.41 -30.37
CA THR A 34 0.63 0.73 -29.15
C THR A 34 0.30 -0.55 -28.40
N ILE A 35 0.40 -0.48 -27.09
CA ILE A 35 0.01 -1.56 -26.18
C ILE A 35 -1.09 -1.02 -25.26
N THR A 36 -2.20 -1.74 -25.17
CA THR A 36 -3.28 -1.43 -24.23
C THR A 36 -3.39 -2.54 -23.19
N ILE A 37 -3.31 -2.19 -21.90
CA ILE A 37 -3.51 -3.08 -20.74
C ILE A 37 -4.51 -2.40 -19.83
N ALA A 38 -5.58 -3.08 -19.41
CA ALA A 38 -6.55 -2.52 -18.44
C ALA A 38 -7.10 -1.13 -18.83
N GLY A 39 -7.30 -0.88 -20.13
CA GLY A 39 -7.73 0.43 -20.65
C GLY A 39 -6.63 1.50 -20.75
N THR A 40 -5.45 1.27 -20.17
CA THR A 40 -4.27 2.13 -20.31
C THR A 40 -3.60 1.86 -21.65
N THR A 41 -3.58 2.87 -22.53
CA THR A 41 -2.88 2.77 -23.82
C THR A 41 -1.52 3.45 -23.75
N ILE A 42 -0.49 2.71 -24.14
CA ILE A 42 0.91 3.13 -24.14
C ILE A 42 1.38 3.15 -25.59
N THR A 43 1.79 4.33 -26.04
CA THR A 43 2.32 4.53 -27.38
C THR A 43 3.83 4.46 -27.37
N PHE A 44 4.37 3.68 -28.30
CA PHE A 44 5.79 3.59 -28.60
C PHE A 44 6.02 4.24 -29.97
N ASP A 45 6.63 5.42 -29.96
CA ASP A 45 7.07 6.16 -31.14
C ASP A 45 8.40 6.89 -30.88
N ASN A 46 9.00 7.43 -31.94
CA ASN A 46 10.25 8.21 -31.84
C ASN A 46 9.99 9.46 -31.00
N GLY A 47 10.58 9.51 -29.80
CA GLY A 47 10.38 10.59 -28.82
C GLY A 47 9.55 10.22 -27.58
N GLY A 48 8.98 9.02 -27.54
CA GLY A 48 8.24 8.52 -26.37
C GLY A 48 9.15 8.32 -25.15
N THR A 49 9.24 9.32 -24.27
CA THR A 49 9.94 9.19 -22.99
C THR A 49 9.16 8.32 -22.02
N HIS A 50 9.84 7.40 -21.34
CA HIS A 50 9.29 6.52 -20.30
C HIS A 50 8.20 5.54 -20.77
N ALA A 51 8.08 5.24 -22.08
CA ALA A 51 7.08 4.29 -22.59
C ALA A 51 7.25 2.89 -21.97
N PHE A 52 8.49 2.45 -21.78
CA PHE A 52 8.80 1.18 -21.13
C PHE A 52 8.53 1.16 -19.63
N GLU A 53 8.75 2.27 -18.93
CA GLU A 53 8.40 2.39 -17.50
C GLU A 53 6.88 2.35 -17.30
N LYS A 54 6.13 3.04 -18.18
CA LYS A 54 4.66 2.98 -18.19
C LYS A 54 4.16 1.56 -18.47
N LEU A 55 4.81 0.83 -19.37
CA LEU A 55 4.52 -0.57 -19.64
C LEU A 55 4.82 -1.46 -18.42
N ALA A 56 5.95 -1.27 -17.76
CA ALA A 56 6.28 -1.99 -16.53
C ALA A 56 5.21 -1.76 -15.46
N SER A 57 4.86 -0.50 -15.17
CA SER A 57 3.83 -0.17 -14.18
C SER A 57 2.46 -0.78 -14.53
N ALA A 58 2.08 -0.79 -15.81
CA ALA A 58 0.83 -1.42 -16.24
C ALA A 58 0.85 -2.95 -16.08
N ILE A 59 1.99 -3.61 -16.33
CA ILE A 59 2.18 -5.04 -16.13
C ILE A 59 2.14 -5.38 -14.63
N GLU A 60 2.83 -4.64 -13.77
CA GLU A 60 2.80 -4.87 -12.32
C GLU A 60 1.39 -4.79 -11.74
N ALA A 61 0.62 -3.79 -12.18
CA ALA A 61 -0.75 -3.63 -11.77
C ALA A 61 -1.64 -4.78 -12.27
N ARG A 62 -1.39 -5.27 -13.48
CA ARG A 62 -2.14 -6.39 -14.03
C ARG A 62 -1.84 -7.69 -13.27
N ILE A 63 -0.56 -7.99 -13.01
CA ILE A 63 -0.15 -9.11 -12.17
C ILE A 63 -0.81 -9.00 -10.79
N SER A 64 -0.78 -7.80 -10.20
CA SER A 64 -1.39 -7.55 -8.89
C SER A 64 -2.89 -7.86 -8.88
N TYR A 65 -3.61 -7.40 -9.90
CA TYR A 65 -5.05 -7.62 -10.04
C TYR A 65 -5.40 -9.09 -10.28
N GLU A 66 -4.67 -9.78 -11.17
CA GLU A 66 -4.88 -11.19 -11.49
C GLU A 66 -4.64 -12.07 -10.25
N ARG A 67 -3.53 -11.84 -9.54
CA ARG A 67 -3.23 -12.57 -8.29
C ARG A 67 -4.27 -12.31 -7.22
N ALA A 68 -4.62 -11.05 -6.99
CA ALA A 68 -5.68 -10.68 -6.04
C ALA A 68 -7.00 -11.39 -6.35
N THR A 69 -7.40 -11.41 -7.62
CA THR A 69 -8.63 -12.09 -8.07
C THR A 69 -8.54 -13.60 -7.86
N ALA A 70 -7.40 -14.21 -8.19
CA ALA A 70 -7.17 -15.64 -7.99
C ALA A 70 -7.17 -16.03 -6.50
N MET A 71 -6.57 -15.20 -5.64
CA MET A 71 -6.59 -15.39 -4.18
C MET A 71 -8.02 -15.37 -3.63
N VAL A 72 -8.84 -14.38 -4.03
CA VAL A 72 -10.25 -14.26 -3.62
C VAL A 72 -11.04 -15.49 -4.08
N ALA A 73 -10.86 -15.91 -5.33
CA ALA A 73 -11.52 -17.09 -5.87
C ALA A 73 -11.10 -18.38 -5.13
N ALA A 74 -9.81 -18.57 -4.86
CA ALA A 74 -9.30 -19.74 -4.15
C ALA A 74 -9.80 -19.83 -2.70
N ALA A 75 -9.95 -18.67 -2.03
CA ALA A 75 -10.53 -18.59 -0.70
C ALA A 75 -12.06 -18.82 -0.67
N GLY A 76 -12.74 -18.73 -1.83
CA GLY A 76 -14.20 -18.82 -1.92
C GLY A 76 -14.90 -17.57 -1.37
N GLU A 77 -14.23 -16.42 -1.39
CA GLU A 77 -14.77 -15.17 -0.88
C GLU A 77 -15.68 -14.48 -1.91
N THR A 78 -16.64 -13.71 -1.42
CA THR A 78 -17.49 -12.85 -2.26
C THR A 78 -17.16 -11.39 -1.97
N GLY A 79 -16.52 -10.71 -2.93
CA GLY A 79 -16.05 -9.33 -2.78
C GLY A 79 -14.59 -9.24 -2.31
N VAL A 80 -14.21 -8.07 -1.78
CA VAL A 80 -12.83 -7.76 -1.39
C VAL A 80 -12.63 -7.97 0.10
N PRO A 81 -11.96 -9.04 0.53
CA PRO A 81 -11.75 -9.33 1.95
C PRO A 81 -10.67 -8.43 2.55
N LEU A 82 -10.74 -8.23 3.88
CA LEU A 82 -9.79 -7.36 4.59
C LEU A 82 -8.34 -7.91 4.54
N TRP A 83 -8.15 -9.22 4.43
CA TRP A 83 -6.82 -9.84 4.31
C TRP A 83 -6.12 -9.54 2.98
N LEU A 84 -6.84 -8.98 1.99
CA LEU A 84 -6.27 -8.49 0.72
C LEU A 84 -5.81 -7.02 0.82
N VAL A 85 -5.87 -6.44 2.01
CA VAL A 85 -5.41 -5.08 2.27
C VAL A 85 -4.37 -5.14 3.37
N SER A 86 -3.27 -4.44 3.15
CA SER A 86 -2.18 -4.36 4.12
C SER A 86 -2.06 -2.96 4.67
N GLY A 87 -1.69 -2.87 5.94
CA GLY A 87 -1.53 -1.60 6.62
C GLY A 87 -0.74 -1.75 7.91
N PRO A 88 -0.56 -0.64 8.64
CA PRO A 88 0.07 -0.65 9.96
C PRO A 88 -0.71 -1.53 10.92
N ASP A 89 -0.03 -2.32 11.76
CA ASP A 89 -0.65 -3.21 12.74
C ASP A 89 -1.61 -2.46 13.70
N MET A 90 -1.24 -1.22 14.05
CA MET A 90 -2.07 -0.31 14.84
C MET A 90 -3.41 -0.01 14.14
N LEU A 91 -3.43 0.11 12.81
CA LEU A 91 -4.66 0.30 12.05
C LEU A 91 -5.54 -0.95 12.10
N GLY A 92 -4.96 -2.15 11.96
CA GLY A 92 -5.70 -3.41 12.11
C GLY A 92 -6.36 -3.54 13.48
N LYS A 93 -5.59 -3.29 14.55
CA LYS A 93 -6.10 -3.25 15.93
C LYS A 93 -7.19 -2.19 16.11
N TRP A 94 -7.02 -1.01 15.52
CA TRP A 94 -8.01 0.06 15.58
C TRP A 94 -9.32 -0.31 14.87
N LEU A 95 -9.26 -0.94 13.70
CA LEU A 95 -10.44 -1.38 12.94
C LEU A 95 -11.26 -2.39 13.74
N ALA A 96 -10.58 -3.34 14.38
CA ALA A 96 -11.21 -4.34 15.25
C ALA A 96 -11.84 -3.67 16.49
N TRP A 97 -11.08 -2.86 17.22
CA TRP A 97 -11.54 -2.17 18.42
C TRP A 97 -12.74 -1.24 18.15
N SER A 98 -12.70 -0.48 17.06
CA SER A 98 -13.76 0.47 16.68
C SER A 98 -14.96 -0.19 16.01
N ARG A 99 -14.88 -1.50 15.71
CA ARG A 99 -15.86 -2.26 14.92
C ARG A 99 -16.13 -1.62 13.55
N THR A 100 -15.07 -1.12 12.93
CA THR A 100 -15.13 -0.43 11.62
C THR A 100 -14.82 -1.36 10.45
N THR A 101 -14.28 -2.55 10.70
CA THR A 101 -13.96 -3.56 9.67
C THR A 101 -15.07 -3.75 8.62
N PRO A 102 -16.35 -4.00 8.97
CA PRO A 102 -17.38 -4.21 7.95
C PRO A 102 -17.68 -2.97 7.10
N ALA A 103 -17.46 -1.77 7.65
CA ALA A 103 -17.65 -0.53 6.91
C ALA A 103 -16.52 -0.29 5.91
N LEU A 104 -15.28 -0.63 6.28
CA LEU A 104 -14.15 -0.56 5.36
C LEU A 104 -14.33 -1.55 4.21
N VAL A 105 -14.61 -2.82 4.51
CA VAL A 105 -14.84 -3.88 3.49
C VAL A 105 -15.88 -3.46 2.44
N LYS A 106 -16.97 -2.81 2.86
CA LYS A 106 -18.05 -2.34 1.97
C LYS A 106 -17.63 -1.28 0.94
N VAL A 107 -16.55 -0.54 1.21
CA VAL A 107 -16.06 0.51 0.29
C VAL A 107 -14.85 0.05 -0.52
N LEU A 108 -14.38 -1.19 -0.33
CA LEU A 108 -13.27 -1.73 -1.09
C LEU A 108 -13.74 -2.24 -2.45
N SER A 109 -12.92 -2.01 -3.47
CA SER A 109 -13.11 -2.58 -4.80
C SER A 109 -11.78 -3.05 -5.40
N LEU A 110 -11.86 -4.10 -6.23
CA LEU A 110 -10.76 -4.50 -7.08
C LEU A 110 -10.65 -3.53 -8.27
N THR A 111 -9.43 -3.24 -8.69
CA THR A 111 -9.12 -2.37 -9.82
C THR A 111 -7.81 -2.82 -10.46
N ASP A 112 -7.71 -2.70 -11.78
CA ASP A 112 -6.52 -3.00 -12.58
C ASP A 112 -5.77 -1.73 -13.05
N ARG A 113 -6.26 -0.54 -12.67
CA ARG A 113 -5.57 0.75 -12.90
C ARG A 113 -4.16 0.76 -12.31
N SER A 114 -3.19 1.19 -13.12
CA SER A 114 -1.75 1.05 -12.86
C SER A 114 -1.25 1.66 -11.55
N ASP A 115 -1.87 2.76 -11.12
CA ASP A 115 -1.51 3.54 -9.94
C ASP A 115 -2.32 3.15 -8.68
N ALA A 116 -3.19 2.15 -8.79
CA ALA A 116 -4.21 1.87 -7.79
C ALA A 116 -4.46 0.37 -7.55
N ALA A 117 -3.97 -0.51 -8.41
CA ALA A 117 -4.16 -1.95 -8.33
C ALA A 117 -3.44 -2.60 -7.12
N PRO A 118 -4.01 -3.63 -6.50
CA PRO A 118 -5.25 -4.28 -6.91
C PRO A 118 -6.50 -3.77 -6.20
N VAL A 119 -6.36 -3.08 -5.07
CA VAL A 119 -7.48 -2.67 -4.22
C VAL A 119 -7.46 -1.18 -3.97
N VAL A 120 -8.64 -0.56 -4.11
CA VAL A 120 -8.91 0.82 -3.72
C VAL A 120 -10.10 0.92 -2.78
N GLY A 121 -10.16 2.02 -2.04
CA GLY A 121 -11.32 2.40 -1.25
C GLY A 121 -11.08 3.69 -0.50
N ASP A 122 -12.14 4.43 -0.19
CA ASP A 122 -12.10 5.58 0.70
C ASP A 122 -13.24 5.45 1.71
N LEU A 123 -12.88 5.44 3.00
CA LEU A 123 -13.82 5.43 4.10
C LEU A 123 -13.68 6.74 4.87
N ALA A 124 -14.66 7.62 4.72
CA ALA A 124 -14.87 8.75 5.62
C ALA A 124 -16.12 8.50 6.47
N ARG A 125 -15.96 8.53 7.80
CA ARG A 125 -17.10 8.36 8.70
C ARG A 125 -16.95 9.11 10.01
N ARG A 126 -18.10 9.47 10.59
CA ARG A 126 -18.18 9.82 12.00
C ARG A 126 -18.02 8.55 12.84
N ALA A 127 -17.23 8.64 13.90
CA ALA A 127 -17.06 7.56 14.84
C ALA A 127 -18.26 7.49 15.81
N ARG A 128 -18.42 6.35 16.49
CA ARG A 128 -19.52 6.17 17.44
C ARG A 128 -19.26 7.03 18.67
N ARG A 129 -20.25 7.84 19.08
CA ARG A 129 -20.13 8.78 20.23
C ARG A 129 -19.66 8.10 21.52
N GLY A 130 -20.05 6.85 21.75
CA GLY A 130 -19.67 6.09 22.96
C GLY A 130 -18.22 5.59 23.00
N LEU A 131 -17.45 5.75 21.92
CA LEU A 131 -16.06 5.31 21.85
C LEU A 131 -15.05 6.44 22.14
N GLY A 132 -15.52 7.64 22.49
CA GLY A 132 -14.65 8.82 22.66
C GLY A 132 -14.15 9.43 21.34
N GLN A 133 -14.29 8.72 20.23
CA GLN A 133 -13.85 9.13 18.90
C GLN A 133 -14.84 10.06 18.20
N MET A 134 -14.31 10.92 17.32
CA MET A 134 -15.11 11.87 16.56
C MET A 134 -15.25 11.50 15.09
N ALA A 135 -14.15 11.29 14.36
CA ALA A 135 -14.17 10.90 12.96
C ALA A 135 -12.97 10.02 12.57
N ALA A 136 -13.12 9.29 11.47
CA ALA A 136 -12.06 8.54 10.82
C ALA A 136 -12.12 8.74 9.30
N LYS A 137 -10.94 8.93 8.70
CA LYS A 137 -10.71 8.94 7.26
C LYS A 137 -9.61 7.93 6.93
N ILE A 138 -9.95 6.91 6.16
CA ILE A 138 -9.05 5.83 5.77
C ILE A 138 -9.08 5.71 4.25
N ARG A 139 -7.89 5.71 3.66
CA ARG A 139 -7.70 5.50 2.22
C ARG A 139 -7.02 4.17 2.01
N VAL A 140 -7.52 3.40 1.05
CA VAL A 140 -6.86 2.23 0.49
C VAL A 140 -6.48 2.54 -0.95
N ARG A 141 -5.19 2.40 -1.28
CA ARG A 141 -4.69 2.51 -2.65
C ARG A 141 -3.60 1.47 -2.86
N ALA A 142 -3.64 0.79 -4.00
CA ALA A 142 -2.68 -0.26 -4.33
C ALA A 142 -2.58 -1.37 -3.26
N GLY A 143 -3.73 -1.71 -2.65
CA GLY A 143 -3.80 -2.68 -1.54
C GLY A 143 -3.22 -2.18 -0.22
N GLN A 144 -2.81 -0.91 -0.11
CA GLN A 144 -2.25 -0.33 1.10
C GLN A 144 -3.26 0.60 1.77
N ALA A 145 -3.59 0.30 3.03
CA ALA A 145 -4.44 1.12 3.87
C ALA A 145 -3.63 2.10 4.69
N VAL A 146 -4.03 3.37 4.62
CA VAL A 146 -3.51 4.46 5.44
C VAL A 146 -4.68 5.16 6.11
N ALA A 147 -4.61 5.34 7.43
CA ALA A 147 -5.50 6.26 8.12
C ALA A 147 -4.96 7.67 7.98
N GLU A 148 -5.61 8.49 7.16
CA GLU A 148 -5.23 9.89 6.96
C GLU A 148 -5.58 10.73 8.18
N ARG A 149 -6.61 10.33 8.92
CA ARG A 149 -7.02 10.97 10.18
C ARG A 149 -7.90 10.04 11.01
N ILE A 150 -7.56 9.84 12.27
CA ILE A 150 -8.42 9.23 13.29
C ILE A 150 -8.47 10.17 14.48
N GLU A 151 -9.65 10.58 14.92
CA GLU A 151 -9.81 11.48 16.07
C GLU A 151 -10.11 10.67 17.34
N PHE A 152 -9.24 10.75 18.34
CA PHE A 152 -9.32 9.94 19.55
C PHE A 152 -10.21 10.53 20.65
N SER A 153 -10.21 11.85 20.84
CA SER A 153 -10.89 12.45 21.99
C SER A 153 -11.44 13.84 21.70
N HIS A 154 -12.58 14.14 22.33
CA HIS A 154 -13.19 15.47 22.37
C HIS A 154 -12.68 16.33 23.54
N ARG A 155 -12.07 15.71 24.57
CA ARG A 155 -11.56 16.41 25.77
C ARG A 155 -10.16 16.94 25.54
N VAL A 156 -9.32 16.13 24.89
CA VAL A 156 -7.99 16.53 24.41
C VAL A 156 -7.99 16.25 22.91
N PRO A 157 -7.91 17.27 22.05
CA PRO A 157 -7.93 17.07 20.61
C PRO A 157 -6.70 16.28 20.19
N ALA A 158 -6.88 14.97 19.99
CA ALA A 158 -5.83 14.06 19.59
C ALA A 158 -6.19 13.39 18.26
N THR A 159 -5.24 13.41 17.33
CA THR A 159 -5.42 12.84 15.98
C THR A 159 -4.31 11.84 15.64
N ALA A 160 -4.67 10.71 15.05
CA ALA A 160 -3.73 9.75 14.49
C ALA A 160 -3.64 9.88 12.96
N VAL A 161 -2.41 9.77 12.46
CA VAL A 161 -2.11 9.41 11.08
C VAL A 161 -1.40 8.06 11.12
N LEU A 162 -1.94 7.03 10.46
CA LEU A 162 -1.39 5.68 10.46
C LEU A 162 -1.06 5.28 9.03
N GLY A 163 0.22 5.33 8.66
CA GLY A 163 0.73 4.89 7.37
C GLY A 163 2.15 4.36 7.51
N ASP A 164 3.08 4.81 6.67
CA ASP A 164 4.51 4.45 6.77
C ASP A 164 5.08 4.71 8.16
N ARG A 165 4.54 5.74 8.84
CA ARG A 165 4.73 6.00 10.26
C ARG A 165 3.37 6.08 10.95
N ALA A 166 3.30 5.60 12.19
CA ALA A 166 2.15 5.78 13.05
C ALA A 166 2.41 6.98 13.97
N ILE A 167 1.69 8.08 13.76
CA ILE A 167 1.90 9.34 14.49
C ILE A 167 0.60 9.74 15.16
N ILE A 168 0.66 9.97 16.47
CA ILE A 168 -0.41 10.58 17.25
C ILE A 168 -0.02 12.01 17.60
N ARG A 169 -0.86 12.96 17.23
CA ARG A 169 -0.73 14.36 17.59
C ARG A 169 -1.69 14.71 18.71
N ILE A 170 -1.19 15.39 19.73
CA ILE A 170 -2.00 15.94 20.81
C ILE A 170 -1.88 17.47 20.72
N ALA A 171 -2.97 18.15 20.37
CA ALA A 171 -2.97 19.58 20.16
C ALA A 171 -2.96 20.37 21.47
N HIS A 172 -2.48 21.62 21.40
CA HIS A 172 -2.50 22.61 22.48
C HIS A 172 -1.84 22.13 23.79
N GLN A 173 -0.87 21.22 23.66
CA GLN A 173 -0.04 20.77 24.78
C GLN A 173 1.31 21.44 24.69
N ASP A 174 1.65 22.26 25.68
CA ASP A 174 3.00 22.77 25.85
C ASP A 174 3.72 21.93 26.91
N VAL A 175 4.55 21.00 26.43
CA VAL A 175 5.36 20.13 27.28
C VAL A 175 6.81 20.61 27.20
N PRO A 176 7.42 21.06 28.32
CA PRO A 176 8.81 21.50 28.34
C PRO A 176 9.78 20.51 27.68
N ASP A 177 10.76 21.02 26.95
CA ASP A 177 11.73 20.18 26.21
C ASP A 177 12.49 19.22 27.14
N THR A 178 12.73 19.60 28.40
CA THR A 178 13.34 18.73 29.41
C THR A 178 12.51 17.47 29.68
N LEU A 179 11.17 17.58 29.70
CA LEU A 179 10.27 16.44 29.83
C LEU A 179 10.25 15.62 28.55
N LEU A 180 10.26 16.26 27.37
CA LEU A 180 10.34 15.55 26.09
C LEU A 180 11.63 14.73 25.98
N ILE A 181 12.78 15.29 26.40
CA ILE A 181 14.06 14.58 26.45
C ILE A 181 13.98 13.41 27.42
N ALA A 182 13.39 13.57 28.60
CA ALA A 182 13.19 12.48 29.56
C ALA A 182 12.20 11.40 29.06
N LEU A 183 11.30 11.74 28.13
CA LEU A 183 10.44 10.77 27.45
C LEU A 183 11.20 10.00 26.36
N LYS A 184 12.23 10.60 25.76
CA LYS A 184 13.11 10.00 24.75
C LYS A 184 14.30 9.22 25.29
N ASP A 185 14.62 9.36 26.58
CA ASP A 185 15.89 8.89 27.16
C ASP A 185 16.12 7.38 26.88
N PRO A 186 17.05 7.05 25.98
CA PRO A 186 17.29 5.67 25.56
C PRO A 186 18.06 4.87 26.61
N THR A 187 18.53 5.51 27.70
CA THR A 187 19.24 4.85 28.80
C THR A 187 18.30 4.14 29.78
N ARG A 188 16.99 4.40 29.69
CA ARG A 188 15.98 3.62 30.39
C ARG A 188 15.77 2.30 29.64
N ASN A 189 16.05 1.17 30.31
CA ASN A 189 15.91 -0.18 29.75
C ASN A 189 14.46 -0.55 29.34
N GLU A 190 13.46 0.23 29.75
CA GLU A 190 12.06 -0.03 29.44
C GLU A 190 11.57 0.93 28.35
N ARG A 191 11.19 0.36 27.20
CA ARG A 191 10.51 1.11 26.14
C ARG A 191 9.15 1.57 26.68
N ARG A 192 8.81 2.84 26.47
CA ARG A 192 7.55 3.41 26.96
C ARG A 192 6.36 2.92 26.14
N HIS A 193 5.24 2.74 26.82
CA HIS A 193 3.97 2.41 26.19
C HIS A 193 3.13 3.64 25.87
N LEU A 194 2.39 3.58 24.77
CA LEU A 194 1.50 4.67 24.35
C LEU A 194 0.46 5.02 25.43
N ALA A 195 -0.03 4.01 26.16
CA ALA A 195 -1.01 4.19 27.23
C ALA A 195 -0.51 5.09 28.39
N GLU A 196 0.80 5.23 28.55
CA GLU A 196 1.39 6.14 29.55
C GLU A 196 1.25 7.62 29.14
N LEU A 197 1.13 7.89 27.83
CA LEU A 197 1.12 9.24 27.27
C LEU A 197 -0.27 9.68 26.80
N VAL A 198 -1.10 8.71 26.40
CA VAL A 198 -2.43 8.95 25.84
C VAL A 198 -3.47 8.20 26.65
N ASP A 199 -4.23 8.94 27.46
CA ASP A 199 -5.39 8.42 28.18
C ASP A 199 -6.57 8.20 27.23
N HIS A 200 -6.56 7.05 26.55
CA HIS A 200 -7.62 6.64 25.65
C HIS A 200 -7.81 5.10 25.69
N PRO A 201 -9.06 4.57 25.70
CA PRO A 201 -9.27 3.12 25.86
C PRO A 201 -8.64 2.25 24.78
N PHE A 202 -8.47 2.78 23.56
CA PHE A 202 -7.70 2.10 22.51
C PHE A 202 -6.20 1.98 22.86
N ALA A 203 -5.58 3.04 23.38
CA ALA A 203 -4.18 2.99 23.79
C ALA A 203 -3.99 2.05 24.99
N ALA A 204 -4.91 2.07 25.96
CA ALA A 204 -4.89 1.17 27.11
C ALA A 204 -5.14 -0.30 26.75
N GLY A 205 -5.92 -0.57 25.70
CA GLY A 205 -6.29 -1.93 25.28
C GLY A 205 -5.19 -2.69 24.53
N TYR A 206 -4.10 -2.02 24.11
CA TYR A 206 -3.04 -2.62 23.31
C TYR A 206 -1.67 -2.11 23.74
N ALA A 207 -0.68 -3.02 23.82
CA ALA A 207 0.70 -2.68 24.14
C ALA A 207 1.42 -2.08 22.92
N PHE A 208 1.19 -0.79 22.66
CA PHE A 208 1.91 -0.03 21.65
C PHE A 208 3.17 0.59 22.24
N THR A 209 4.27 0.51 21.50
CA THR A 209 5.57 1.04 21.93
C THR A 209 5.81 2.41 21.30
N VAL A 210 6.27 3.37 22.11
CA VAL A 210 6.63 4.70 21.65
C VAL A 210 8.02 4.64 21.02
N ALA A 211 8.14 5.13 19.78
CA ALA A 211 9.39 5.24 19.03
C ALA A 211 10.06 6.61 19.24
N ASP A 212 9.28 7.68 19.27
CA ASP A 212 9.76 9.06 19.45
C ASP A 212 8.65 9.96 20.01
N VAL A 213 9.02 11.05 20.69
CA VAL A 213 8.08 12.08 21.17
C VAL A 213 8.66 13.47 20.94
N ARG A 214 8.14 14.25 20.01
CA ARG A 214 8.68 15.56 19.66
C ARG A 214 7.65 16.67 19.79
N ARG A 215 8.14 17.90 20.01
CA ARG A 215 7.34 19.12 19.92
C ARG A 215 7.02 19.43 18.46
N GLU A 216 5.79 19.84 18.19
CA GLU A 216 5.35 20.44 16.92
C GLU A 216 4.74 21.83 17.22
N GLN A 217 4.52 22.66 16.19
CA GLN A 217 4.11 24.07 16.35
C GLN A 217 2.89 24.29 17.26
N ASP A 218 1.96 23.34 17.33
CA ASP A 218 0.71 23.45 18.10
C ASP A 218 0.48 22.20 18.98
N GLY A 219 1.55 21.59 19.50
CA GLY A 219 1.42 20.48 20.44
C GLY A 219 2.58 19.50 20.43
N ILE A 220 2.26 18.22 20.65
CA ILE A 220 3.23 17.13 20.66
C ILE A 220 2.87 16.07 19.63
N ALA A 221 3.88 15.49 19.01
CA ALA A 221 3.76 14.33 18.13
C ALA A 221 4.48 13.13 18.76
N ILE A 222 3.72 12.05 18.96
CA ILE A 222 4.17 10.77 19.46
C ILE A 222 4.21 9.82 18.27
N GLU A 223 5.39 9.31 17.95
CA GLU A 223 5.54 8.23 16.99
C GLU A 223 5.46 6.89 17.71
N VAL A 224 4.75 5.95 17.09
CA VAL A 224 4.52 4.61 17.61
C VAL A 224 5.20 3.62 16.68
N GLU A 225 5.93 2.65 17.24
CA GLU A 225 6.48 1.54 16.47
C GLU A 225 5.32 0.75 15.83
N THR A 226 5.40 0.53 14.52
CA THR A 226 4.38 -0.22 13.80
C THR A 226 5.01 -1.15 12.77
N ALA A 227 4.40 -2.32 12.58
CA ALA A 227 4.75 -3.25 11.52
C ALA A 227 3.68 -3.20 10.44
N TRP A 228 4.09 -3.34 9.18
CA TRP A 228 3.17 -3.48 8.05
C TRP A 228 2.84 -4.94 7.79
N GLY A 229 1.57 -5.22 7.53
CA GLY A 229 1.12 -6.54 7.13
C GLY A 229 -0.36 -6.56 6.78
N PRO A 230 -0.90 -7.75 6.43
CA PRO A 230 -2.31 -7.92 6.14
C PRO A 230 -3.18 -7.47 7.33
N LEU A 231 -4.26 -6.73 7.05
CA LEU A 231 -5.17 -6.23 8.07
C LEU A 231 -6.06 -7.34 8.68
N ALA A 232 -6.05 -8.53 8.10
CA ALA A 232 -6.59 -9.76 8.65
C ALA A 232 -5.73 -10.96 8.20
N PRO A 233 -5.76 -12.10 8.92
CA PRO A 233 -5.05 -13.30 8.50
C PRO A 233 -5.47 -13.78 7.11
N ILE A 234 -4.49 -14.12 6.27
CA ILE A 234 -4.73 -14.67 4.94
C ILE A 234 -5.03 -16.17 5.06
N PRO A 235 -6.15 -16.67 4.50
CA PRO A 235 -6.47 -18.10 4.52
C PRO A 235 -5.45 -18.94 3.73
N ASP A 236 -5.15 -20.15 4.20
CA ASP A 236 -4.23 -21.08 3.52
C ASP A 236 -4.60 -21.35 2.05
N LYS A 237 -5.90 -21.37 1.73
CA LYS A 237 -6.37 -21.54 0.35
C LYS A 237 -6.02 -20.36 -0.55
N ALA A 238 -5.99 -19.14 -0.03
CA ALA A 238 -5.59 -17.98 -0.82
C ALA A 238 -4.10 -18.06 -1.20
N TRP A 239 -3.27 -18.58 -0.30
CA TRP A 239 -1.83 -18.78 -0.54
C TRP A 239 -1.52 -19.71 -1.71
N THR A 240 -2.43 -20.62 -2.08
CA THR A 240 -2.19 -21.52 -3.23
C THR A 240 -2.29 -20.80 -4.57
N ALA A 241 -2.80 -19.56 -4.61
CA ALA A 241 -2.97 -18.77 -5.83
C ALA A 241 -1.76 -17.87 -6.16
N VAL A 242 -0.73 -17.84 -5.31
CA VAL A 242 0.45 -16.97 -5.47
C VAL A 242 1.74 -17.79 -5.43
N SER A 243 2.84 -17.18 -5.88
CA SER A 243 4.14 -17.83 -5.83
C SER A 243 4.61 -18.05 -4.39
N ARG A 244 5.48 -19.06 -4.19
CA ARG A 244 6.06 -19.38 -2.87
C ARG A 244 6.98 -18.28 -2.32
N ASP A 245 7.54 -17.45 -3.19
CA ASP A 245 8.38 -16.30 -2.87
C ASP A 245 7.59 -14.98 -2.82
N ALA A 246 6.25 -15.04 -2.80
CA ALA A 246 5.42 -13.86 -2.63
C ALA A 246 5.68 -13.19 -1.27
N ASP A 247 5.67 -11.87 -1.26
CA ASP A 247 5.83 -11.08 -0.04
C ASP A 247 4.69 -11.36 0.94
N PRO A 248 4.95 -11.85 2.18
CA PRO A 248 3.92 -12.07 3.19
C PRO A 248 3.07 -10.85 3.51
N ALA A 249 3.64 -9.65 3.39
CA ALA A 249 2.94 -8.39 3.61
C ALA A 249 2.11 -7.96 2.40
N PHE A 250 2.46 -8.35 1.17
CA PHE A 250 1.76 -7.93 -0.04
C PHE A 250 1.72 -9.06 -1.09
N PRO A 251 1.09 -10.21 -0.80
CA PRO A 251 1.25 -11.43 -1.58
C PRO A 251 0.72 -11.34 -3.02
N TRP A 252 -0.22 -10.43 -3.27
CA TRP A 252 -0.74 -10.17 -4.60
C TRP A 252 0.28 -9.44 -5.49
N ARG A 253 1.28 -8.77 -4.95
CA ARG A 253 2.24 -7.99 -5.77
C ARG A 253 3.16 -8.91 -6.57
N PRO A 254 3.75 -8.40 -7.67
CA PRO A 254 4.91 -9.03 -8.30
C PRO A 254 6.01 -9.31 -7.26
N THR A 255 6.69 -10.44 -7.39
CA THR A 255 7.80 -10.78 -6.50
C THR A 255 9.01 -9.89 -6.80
N ALA A 256 9.96 -9.78 -5.86
CA ALA A 256 11.16 -8.97 -6.07
C ALA A 256 11.94 -9.39 -7.33
N ARG A 257 11.92 -10.69 -7.66
CA ARG A 257 12.51 -11.22 -8.89
C ARG A 257 11.76 -10.75 -10.13
N GLU A 258 10.44 -10.85 -10.14
CA GLU A 258 9.62 -10.39 -11.26
C GLU A 258 9.77 -8.89 -11.51
N VAL A 259 9.82 -8.10 -10.45
CA VAL A 259 10.11 -6.65 -10.55
C VAL A 259 11.50 -6.42 -11.15
N ALA A 260 12.53 -7.13 -10.69
CA ALA A 260 13.87 -7.00 -11.22
C ALA A 260 13.96 -7.37 -12.72
N ASP A 261 13.34 -8.49 -13.11
CA ASP A 261 13.29 -8.94 -14.50
C ASP A 261 12.55 -7.92 -15.38
N LEU A 262 11.39 -7.44 -14.93
CA LEU A 262 10.55 -6.47 -15.65
C LEU A 262 11.24 -5.12 -15.85
N TYR A 263 11.84 -4.55 -14.79
CA TYR A 263 12.53 -3.26 -14.89
C TYR A 263 13.89 -3.37 -15.59
N GLY A 264 14.55 -4.54 -15.54
CA GLY A 264 15.70 -4.83 -16.38
C GLY A 264 15.36 -4.77 -17.87
N LEU A 265 14.23 -5.37 -18.26
CA LEU A 265 13.70 -5.26 -19.63
C LEU A 265 13.31 -3.82 -19.98
N ALA A 266 12.64 -3.11 -19.07
CA ALA A 266 12.23 -1.73 -19.29
C ALA A 266 13.43 -0.80 -19.54
N ALA A 267 14.47 -0.88 -18.72
CA ALA A 267 15.70 -0.11 -18.87
C ALA A 267 16.41 -0.42 -20.20
N ARG A 268 16.47 -1.71 -20.58
CA ARG A 268 17.02 -2.13 -21.88
C ARG A 268 16.22 -1.58 -23.05
N GLY A 269 14.89 -1.64 -22.98
CA GLY A 269 13.99 -1.08 -24.01
C GLY A 269 14.16 0.43 -24.15
N GLN A 270 14.26 1.14 -23.01
CA GLN A 270 14.46 2.59 -22.99
C GLN A 270 15.79 3.00 -23.65
N HIS A 271 16.86 2.23 -23.44
CA HIS A 271 18.15 2.44 -24.09
C HIS A 271 18.08 2.27 -25.62
N LEU A 272 17.28 1.31 -26.11
CA LEU A 272 17.09 1.11 -27.55
C LEU A 272 16.34 2.27 -28.19
N LEU A 273 15.29 2.80 -27.54
CA LEU A 273 14.58 4.00 -28.03
C LEU A 273 15.49 5.24 -28.06
N GLY A 274 16.37 5.39 -27.08
CA GLY A 274 17.33 6.50 -27.02
C GLY A 274 18.41 6.47 -28.11
N LYS A 275 18.70 5.30 -28.69
CA LYS A 275 19.66 5.12 -29.79
C LYS A 275 19.03 5.31 -31.18
N CYS A 276 17.70 5.29 -31.29
CA CYS A 276 16.97 5.48 -32.54
C CYS A 276 16.65 6.96 -32.84
N ASN A 277 17.07 7.88 -31.96
CA ASN A 277 16.97 9.33 -32.14
C ASN A 277 18.24 9.93 -32.71
#